data_AF-A0A2E7VTN6-F1
#
_entry.id   AF-A0A2E7VTN6-F1
#
_cell.length_a   1.000
_cell.length_b   1.000
_cell.length_c   1.000
_cell.angle_alpha   90.00
_cell.angle_beta   90.00
_cell.angle_gamma   90.00
#
_symmetry.space_group_name_H-M   'P 1'
#
loop_
_entity.id
_entity.type
_entity.pdbx_description
1 polymer ?
#
loop_
_entity_poly.entity_id
_entity_poly.type
_entity_poly.pdbx_seq_one_letter_code
_entity_poly.pdbx_strand_id
1 'polypeptide(L)' 'MTLDLKNIGYDKKRIDGIDSLEWVVVDYGDFIVHVFDEDNREKYSLETVWEKSKEIIRIH' A
#
# COMPACT_ATOMS: atom_id res chain seq x y z
N MET A 1 14.32 5.20 -7.70
CA MET A 1 13.28 6.14 -8.18
C MET A 1 12.32 6.34 -7.03
N THR A 2 12.49 7.41 -6.25
CA THR A 2 11.56 7.74 -5.16
C THR A 2 10.33 8.39 -5.78
N LEU A 3 9.15 7.79 -5.54
CA LEU A 3 7.89 8.36 -5.99
C LEU A 3 7.56 9.56 -5.10
N ASP A 4 7.77 10.77 -5.61
CA ASP A 4 7.52 11.99 -4.86
C ASP A 4 6.05 12.43 -5.00
N LEU A 5 5.19 11.72 -4.28
CA LEU A 5 3.74 11.95 -4.27
C LEU A 5 3.38 13.34 -3.73
N LYS A 6 4.23 13.90 -2.86
CA LYS A 6 4.04 15.23 -2.30
C LYS A 6 4.14 16.31 -3.37
N ASN A 7 5.13 16.22 -4.25
CA ASN A 7 5.35 17.21 -5.31
C ASN A 7 4.32 17.16 -6.44
N ILE A 8 3.46 16.13 -6.48
CA ILE A 8 2.34 16.04 -7.42
C ILE A 8 0.97 16.26 -6.75
N GLY A 9 0.96 16.78 -5.51
CA GLY A 9 -0.26 17.22 -4.82
C GLY A 9 -0.94 16.16 -3.94
N TYR A 10 -0.32 15.00 -3.72
CA TYR A 10 -0.83 13.98 -2.80
C TYR A 10 -0.05 14.01 -1.49
N ASP A 11 -0.63 14.69 -0.49
CA ASP A 11 -0.14 14.65 0.87
C ASP A 11 -0.68 13.42 1.60
N LYS A 12 0.23 12.71 2.28
CA LYS A 12 -0.11 11.61 3.17
C LYS A 12 -0.90 12.15 4.37
N LYS A 13 -2.07 11.56 4.62
CA LYS A 13 -2.93 11.90 5.76
C LYS A 13 -2.54 11.11 7.00
N ARG A 14 -2.24 9.82 6.83
CA ARG A 14 -1.86 8.92 7.91
C ARG A 14 -0.86 7.87 7.43
N ILE A 15 0.07 7.50 8.31
CA ILE A 15 0.94 6.33 8.15
C ILE A 15 0.79 5.48 9.41
N ASP A 16 0.54 4.19 9.22
CA ASP A 16 0.49 3.19 10.29
C ASP A 16 1.52 2.07 10.01
N GLY A 17 2.05 1.43 11.06
CA GLY A 17 2.90 0.23 10.94
C GLY A 17 4.37 0.47 10.56
N ILE A 18 4.81 1.74 10.53
CA ILE A 18 6.20 2.09 10.15
C ILE A 18 7.25 1.55 11.12
N ASP A 19 6.88 1.30 12.38
CA ASP A 19 7.82 0.83 13.41
C ASP A 19 8.16 -0.65 13.26
N SER A 20 7.22 -1.49 12.78
CA SER A 20 7.46 -2.92 12.56
C SER A 20 8.02 -3.22 11.18
N LEU A 21 7.74 -2.36 10.18
CA LEU A 21 8.11 -2.54 8.76
C LEU A 21 7.57 -3.81 8.09
N GLU A 22 6.88 -4.69 8.82
CA GLU A 22 6.24 -5.90 8.27
C GLU A 22 5.05 -5.55 7.37
N TRP A 23 4.28 -4.54 7.78
CA TRP A 23 3.13 -4.03 7.04
C TRP A 23 2.95 -2.54 7.30
N VAL A 24 3.18 -1.74 6.27
CA VAL A 24 2.97 -0.29 6.30
C VAL A 24 1.73 0.06 5.50
N VAL A 25 0.84 0.83 6.11
CA VAL A 25 -0.34 1.40 5.45
C VAL A 25 -0.16 2.90 5.34
N VAL A 26 -0.31 3.43 4.12
CA VAL A 26 -0.28 4.87 3.87
C VAL A 26 -1.61 5.31 3.28
N ASP A 27 -2.29 6.19 3.99
CA ASP A 27 -3.56 6.78 3.59
C ASP A 27 -3.31 8.17 2.95
N TYR A 28 -3.73 8.32 1.69
CA TYR A 28 -3.70 9.59 0.95
C TYR A 28 -5.10 10.24 0.84
N GLY A 29 -6.14 9.58 1.34
CA GLY A 29 -7.54 10.01 1.25
C GLY A 29 -8.26 9.47 0.01
N ASP A 30 -7.68 9.67 -1.18
CA ASP A 30 -8.28 9.19 -2.44
C ASP A 30 -7.89 7.74 -2.77
N PHE A 31 -6.74 7.30 -2.24
CA PHE A 31 -6.24 5.94 -2.37
C PHE A 31 -5.42 5.54 -1.15
N ILE A 32 -5.27 4.23 -0.95
CA ILE A 32 -4.49 3.64 0.15
C ILE A 32 -3.40 2.77 -0.45
N VAL A 33 -2.17 2.96 0.02
CA VAL A 33 -1.01 2.14 -0.36
C VAL A 33 -0.71 1.17 0.76
N HIS A 34 -0.62 -0.11 0.44
CA HIS A 34 -0.15 -1.15 1.35
C HIS A 34 1.24 -1.61 0.91
N VAL A 35 2.21 -1.52 1.81
CA VAL A 35 3.58 -2.02 1.60
C VAL A 35 3.79 -3.19 2.56
N PHE A 36 4.20 -4.32 2.01
CA PHE A 36 4.47 -5.54 2.77
C PHE A 36 5.92 -5.93 2.63
N ASP A 37 6.48 -6.45 3.71
CA ASP A 37 7.66 -7.29 3.64
C ASP A 37 7.35 -8.59 2.87
N GLU A 38 8.33 -9.08 2.11
CA GLU A 38 8.15 -10.20 1.17
C GLU A 38 7.69 -11.48 1.88
N ASP A 39 8.26 -11.77 3.06
CA ASP A 39 7.94 -12.95 3.86
C ASP A 39 6.54 -12.89 4.51
N ASN A 40 6.00 -11.67 4.67
CA ASN A 40 4.73 -11.44 5.36
C ASN A 40 3.56 -11.20 4.40
N ARG A 41 3.81 -10.99 3.11
CA ARG A 41 2.77 -10.75 2.11
C ARG A 41 1.78 -11.93 1.99
N GLU A 42 2.27 -13.16 2.01
CA GLU A 42 1.43 -14.36 1.92
C GLU A 42 0.58 -14.57 3.17
N LYS A 43 1.12 -14.24 4.35
CA LYS A 43 0.47 -14.40 5.66
C LYS A 43 -0.84 -13.62 5.79
N TYR A 44 -0.91 -12.42 5.20
CA TYR A 44 -2.11 -11.56 5.31
C TYR A 44 -3.12 -11.76 4.19
N SER A 45 -2.80 -12.56 3.16
CA SER A 45 -3.71 -13.02 2.09
C SER A 45 -4.66 -11.94 1.56
N LEU A 46 -4.19 -10.70 1.38
CA LEU A 46 -5.03 -9.58 0.94
C LEU A 46 -5.67 -9.82 -0.43
N GLU A 47 -5.11 -10.72 -1.25
CA GLU A 47 -5.71 -11.11 -2.52
C GLU A 47 -7.12 -11.67 -2.34
N THR A 48 -7.43 -12.33 -1.23
CA THR A 48 -8.80 -12.79 -0.92
C THR A 48 -9.77 -11.65 -0.61
N VAL A 49 -9.29 -10.56 -0.01
CA VAL A 49 -10.12 -9.37 0.29
C VAL A 49 -10.48 -8.63 -1.00
N TRP A 50 -9.51 -8.54 -1.92
CA TRP A 50 -9.66 -7.82 -3.18
C TRP A 50 -10.06 -8.72 -4.35
N GLU A 51 -10.30 -10.01 -4.11
CA GLU A 51 -10.56 -11.02 -5.16
C GLU A 51 -11.77 -10.67 -6.04
N LYS A 52 -12.77 -10.01 -5.44
CA LYS A 52 -13.98 -9.55 -6.15
C LYS A 52 -13.83 -8.17 -6.79
N SER A 53 -12.68 -7.53 -6.62
CA SER A 53 -12.40 -6.21 -7.17
C SER A 53 -11.75 -6.32 -8.54
N LYS A 54 -12.02 -5.32 -9.39
CA LYS A 54 -11.41 -5.26 -10.71
C LYS A 54 -9.94 -4.85 -10.58
N GLU A 55 -9.02 -5.74 -10.97
CA GLU A 55 -7.61 -5.37 -11.13
C GLU A 55 -7.50 -4.31 -12.24
N ILE A 56 -6.93 -3.15 -11.90
CA ILE A 56 -6.78 -2.04 -12.84
C ILE A 56 -5.48 -2.18 -13.62
N ILE A 57 -4.35 -2.42 -12.93
CA ILE A 57 -3.00 -2.62 -13.51
C ILE A 57 -2.18 -3.51 -12.55
N ARG A 58 -1.36 -4.42 -13.11
CA ARG A 58 -0.32 -5.16 -12.39
C ARG A 58 1.05 -4.89 -13.04
N ILE A 59 2.03 -4.50 -12.24
CA ILE A 59 3.41 -4.19 -12.67
C ILE A 59 4.34 -5.23 -12.02
N HIS A 60 5.26 -5.81 -12.81
CA HIS A 60 6.34 -6.70 -12.35
C HIS A 60 7.67 -5.94 -12.31
#